data_AF-A0A0V0W3Q2-F1
#
_entry.id   AF-A0A0V0W3Q2-F1
#
_cell.length_a   1.000
_cell.length_b   1.000
_cell.length_c   1.000
_cell.angle_alpha   90.00
_cell.angle_beta   90.00
_cell.angle_gamma   90.00
#
_symmetry.space_group_name_H-M   'P 1'
#
loop_
_entity.id
_entity.type
_entity.pdbx_description
1 polymer ?
#
loop_
_entity_poly.entity_id
_entity_poly.type
_entity_poly.pdbx_seq_one_letter_code
_entity_poly.pdbx_strand_id
1 'polypeptide(L)'
;MHRHNGPTKLHFPKAILVRLLQRQPSDVSREVAKNQTSHWPEITQTRRRCRLCCKLATCLCKKCSVYLCLSSNRNCFTEFHN
;
A
#
# COMPACT_ATOMS: atom_id res chain seq x y z
N MET A 1 -47.96 15.94 -36.23
CA MET A 1 -47.43 14.59 -36.50
C MET A 1 -45.90 14.67 -36.43
N HIS A 2 -45.32 13.80 -35.59
CA HIS A 2 -43.91 13.37 -35.52
C HIS A 2 -42.80 14.32 -35.04
N ARG A 3 -42.40 14.04 -33.80
CA ARG A 3 -41.07 14.21 -33.20
C ARG A 3 -40.01 13.50 -34.07
N HIS A 4 -38.74 13.89 -33.97
CA HIS A 4 -37.60 13.00 -33.65
C HIS A 4 -36.29 13.80 -33.65
N ASN A 5 -35.83 14.18 -32.46
CA ASN A 5 -34.42 14.50 -32.18
C ASN A 5 -33.66 13.16 -32.16
N GLY A 6 -32.79 12.92 -33.14
CA GLY A 6 -31.91 11.74 -33.20
C GLY A 6 -30.60 12.00 -32.44
N PRO A 7 -29.97 10.96 -31.84
CA PRO A 7 -28.77 11.15 -31.04
C PRO A 7 -27.59 11.46 -31.94
N THR A 8 -26.87 12.54 -31.63
CA THR A 8 -25.58 12.88 -32.23
C THR A 8 -24.62 11.71 -32.05
N LYS A 9 -24.15 11.13 -33.15
CA LYS A 9 -23.11 10.10 -33.16
C LYS A 9 -21.83 10.69 -32.55
N LEU A 10 -21.53 10.34 -31.31
CA LEU A 10 -20.24 10.66 -30.69
C LEU A 10 -19.15 9.87 -31.43
N HIS A 11 -18.38 10.57 -32.24
CA HIS A 11 -17.20 10.04 -32.92
C HIS A 11 -16.04 10.01 -31.92
N PHE A 12 -15.76 8.84 -31.35
CA PHE A 12 -14.59 8.64 -30.51
C PHE A 12 -13.37 8.45 -31.41
N PRO A 13 -12.37 9.34 -31.39
CA PRO A 13 -11.19 9.20 -32.22
C PRO A 13 -10.38 7.98 -31.78
N LYS A 14 -10.07 7.08 -32.73
CA LYS A 14 -9.22 5.89 -32.54
C LYS A 14 -7.87 6.19 -31.86
N ALA A 15 -7.43 7.45 -31.88
CA ALA A 15 -6.24 7.94 -31.20
C ALA A 15 -6.27 7.79 -29.66
N ILE A 16 -7.45 7.83 -29.02
CA ILE A 16 -7.57 7.63 -27.57
C ILE A 16 -7.25 6.18 -27.19
N LEU A 17 -7.71 5.21 -27.99
CA LEU A 17 -7.49 3.79 -27.74
C LEU A 17 -6.01 3.41 -27.85
N VAL A 18 -5.28 4.00 -28.80
CA VAL A 18 -3.84 3.75 -29.01
C VAL A 18 -3.01 4.19 -27.80
N ARG A 19 -3.37 5.29 -27.13
CA ARG A 19 -2.62 5.79 -25.95
C ARG A 19 -2.78 4.91 -24.71
N LEU A 20 -3.93 4.25 -24.54
CA LEU A 20 -4.17 3.34 -23.42
C LEU A 20 -3.40 2.02 -23.57
N LEU A 21 -3.15 1.59 -24.81
CA LEU A 21 -2.47 0.34 -25.13
C LEU A 21 -0.92 0.46 -25.18
N GLN A 22 -0.37 1.67 -25.07
CA GLN A 22 1.08 1.91 -25.15
C GLN A 22 1.82 1.86 -23.80
N ARG A 23 1.18 1.49 -22.69
CA ARG A 23 1.91 1.16 -21.46
C ARG A 23 2.58 -0.20 -21.63
N GLN A 24 3.67 -0.22 -22.39
CA GLN A 24 4.64 -1.31 -22.38
C GLN A 24 5.14 -1.46 -20.94
N PRO A 25 5.04 -2.65 -20.32
CA PRO A 25 5.76 -2.91 -19.09
C PRO A 25 7.24 -2.98 -19.46
N SER A 26 7.94 -1.84 -19.35
CA SER A 26 9.40 -1.83 -19.40
C SER A 26 9.89 -2.76 -18.30
N ASP A 27 10.68 -3.78 -18.68
CA ASP A 27 11.31 -4.77 -17.80
C ASP A 27 11.48 -4.27 -16.37
N VAL A 28 10.48 -4.56 -15.53
CA VAL A 28 10.58 -4.31 -14.11
C VAL A 28 11.53 -5.37 -13.60
N SER A 29 12.80 -4.98 -13.48
CA SER A 29 13.86 -5.76 -12.87
C SER A 29 13.30 -6.47 -11.65
N ARG A 30 13.28 -7.82 -11.70
CA ARG A 30 12.69 -8.70 -10.67
C ARG A 30 13.34 -8.51 -9.28
N GLU A 31 14.40 -7.70 -9.21
CA GLU A 31 15.13 -7.35 -8.00
C GLU A 31 14.48 -6.20 -7.21
N VAL A 32 13.66 -5.35 -7.83
CA VAL A 32 13.05 -4.17 -7.15
C VAL A 32 11.85 -4.55 -6.26
N ALA A 33 11.28 -5.75 -6.43
CA ALA A 33 10.08 -6.17 -5.71
C ALA A 33 10.34 -6.75 -4.30
N LYS A 34 11.60 -7.02 -3.90
CA LYS A 34 11.89 -7.73 -2.64
C LYS A 34 12.00 -6.84 -1.40
N ASN A 35 12.22 -5.53 -1.55
CA ASN A 35 12.45 -4.64 -0.40
C ASN A 35 11.23 -3.78 -0.01
N GLN A 36 10.13 -3.89 -0.74
CA GLN A 36 8.91 -3.11 -0.48
C GLN A 36 7.91 -3.85 0.43
N THR A 37 8.34 -4.80 1.26
CA THR A 37 7.42 -5.28 2.30
C THR A 37 7.16 -4.11 3.25
N SER A 38 5.90 -3.68 3.32
CA SER A 38 5.45 -2.67 4.28
C SER A 38 5.68 -3.18 5.71
N HIS A 39 5.88 -2.26 6.65
CA HIS A 39 6.04 -2.62 8.05
C HIS A 39 4.69 -3.04 8.61
N TRP A 40 4.43 -4.35 8.64
CA TRP A 40 3.17 -4.90 9.15
C TRP A 40 3.29 -5.26 10.64
N PRO A 41 2.38 -4.76 11.50
CA PRO A 41 2.32 -5.14 12.89
C PRO A 41 1.67 -6.52 13.05
N GLU A 42 2.35 -7.42 13.77
CA GLU A 42 1.79 -8.71 14.20
C GLU A 42 1.62 -8.71 15.72
N ILE A 43 0.43 -9.09 16.20
CA ILE A 43 0.20 -9.28 17.64
C ILE A 43 0.61 -10.69 18.02
N THR A 44 1.62 -10.81 18.88
CA THR A 44 2.10 -12.10 19.38
C THR A 44 1.53 -12.39 20.77
N GLN A 45 1.33 -13.67 21.10
CA GLN A 45 0.93 -14.09 22.45
C GLN A 45 2.00 -13.75 23.51
N THR A 46 3.27 -13.77 23.12
CA THR A 46 4.37 -13.42 24.03
C THR A 46 4.55 -11.91 24.12
N ARG A 47 5.05 -11.46 25.28
CA ARG A 47 5.44 -10.07 25.52
C ARG A 47 6.95 -9.95 25.57
N ARG A 48 7.51 -8.97 24.87
CA ARG A 48 8.93 -8.61 24.95
C ARG A 48 9.05 -7.11 25.21
N ARG A 49 10.25 -6.66 25.58
CA ARG A 49 10.50 -5.23 25.80
C ARG A 49 10.46 -4.48 24.47
N CYS A 50 9.70 -3.40 24.45
CA CYS A 50 9.67 -2.43 23.37
C CYS A 50 11.07 -1.87 23.14
N ARG A 51 11.49 -1.77 21.88
CA ARG A 51 12.83 -1.26 21.53
C ARG A 51 13.04 0.21 21.90
N LEU A 52 11.98 1.03 21.85
CA LEU A 52 12.08 2.47 22.12
C LEU A 52 11.95 2.83 23.60
N CYS A 53 11.00 2.23 24.32
CA CYS A 53 10.66 2.66 25.69
C CYS A 53 10.82 1.58 26.76
N CYS A 54 11.37 0.41 26.40
CA CYS A 54 11.65 -0.74 27.27
C CYS A 54 10.43 -1.37 28.01
N LYS A 55 9.22 -0.79 27.91
CA LYS A 55 7.98 -1.39 28.43
C LYS A 55 7.60 -2.65 27.66
N LEU A 56 6.79 -3.52 28.26
CA LEU A 56 6.32 -4.72 27.58
C LEU A 56 5.40 -4.38 26.40
N ALA A 57 5.63 -5.05 25.28
CA ALA A 57 4.88 -4.95 24.04
C ALA A 57 4.60 -6.34 23.48
N THR A 58 3.44 -6.49 22.84
CA THR A 58 3.01 -7.68 22.09
C THR A 58 3.07 -7.48 20.58
N CYS A 59 3.24 -6.25 20.11
CA CYS A 59 3.30 -5.94 18.69
C CYS A 59 4.74 -6.12 18.19
N LEU A 60 4.90 -7.03 17.24
CA LEU A 60 6.13 -7.35 16.53
C LEU A 60 6.05 -6.79 15.12
N CYS A 61 7.05 -6.02 14.70
CA CYS A 61 7.27 -5.77 13.28
C CYS A 61 8.05 -6.95 12.69
N LYS A 62 7.42 -7.78 11.83
CA LYS A 62 8.09 -8.96 11.23
C LYS A 62 9.31 -8.59 10.40
N LYS A 63 9.21 -7.51 9.62
CA LYS A 63 10.29 -7.04 8.75
C LYS A 63 11.54 -6.66 9.54
N CYS A 64 11.36 -5.99 10.68
CA CYS A 64 12.47 -5.52 11.50
C CYS A 64 12.84 -6.47 12.65
N SER A 65 12.01 -7.48 12.92
CA SER A 65 12.13 -8.39 14.07
C SER A 65 12.24 -7.64 15.42
N VAL A 66 11.51 -6.53 15.57
CA VAL A 66 11.50 -5.71 16.80
C VAL A 66 10.11 -5.65 17.41
N TYR A 67 10.07 -5.64 18.74
CA TYR A 67 8.85 -5.39 19.49
C TYR A 67 8.68 -3.90 19.75
N LEU A 68 7.48 -3.38 19.49
CA LEU A 68 7.14 -1.97 19.62
C LEU A 68 5.76 -1.82 20.27
N CYS A 69 5.55 -0.75 21.02
CA CYS A 69 4.23 -0.47 21.58
C CYS A 69 3.27 -0.05 20.46
N LEU A 70 2.08 -0.65 20.47
CA LEU A 70 0.96 -0.27 19.61
C LEU A 70 -0.32 -0.29 20.45
N SER A 71 -0.66 0.84 21.04
CA SER A 71 -1.89 1.05 21.82
C SER A 71 -2.38 2.50 21.69
N SER A 72 -3.61 2.77 22.12
CA SER A 72 -4.21 4.12 22.05
C SER A 72 -3.40 5.20 22.78
N ASN A 73 -2.76 4.86 23.89
CA ASN A 73 -1.97 5.78 24.70
C ASN A 73 -0.47 5.83 24.30
N ARG A 74 -0.03 4.93 23.41
CA ARG A 74 1.38 4.81 23.05
C ARG A 74 1.58 4.07 21.74
N ASN A 75 2.15 4.75 20.76
CA ASN A 75 2.43 4.18 19.44
C ASN A 75 3.91 4.32 19.05
N CYS A 76 4.75 3.52 19.69
CA CYS A 76 6.16 3.40 19.33
C CYS A 76 6.36 2.70 17.96
N PHE A 77 5.34 2.01 17.44
CA PHE A 77 5.42 1.36 16.13
C PHE A 77 5.58 2.40 15.02
N THR A 78 4.73 3.43 15.03
CA THR A 78 4.83 4.53 14.08
C THR A 78 6.12 5.33 14.30
N GLU A 79 6.47 5.70 15.53
CA GLU A 79 7.70 6.46 15.83
C GLU A 79 8.98 5.79 15.33
N PHE A 80 9.07 4.46 15.38
CA PHE A 80 10.26 3.73 14.93
C PHE A 80 10.32 3.52 13.40
N HIS A 81 9.22 3.73 12.68
CA HIS A 81 9.10 3.47 11.23
C HIS A 81 8.81 4.74 10.39
N ASN A 82 8.70 5.89 11.04
CA ASN A 82 8.57 7.19 10.41
C ASN A 82 9.92 7.70 9.90
#